data_AF-A0A926WTI6-F1
#
_entry.id   AF-A0A926WTI6-F1
#
_cell.length_a   1.000
_cell.length_b   1.000
_cell.length_c   1.000
_cell.angle_alpha   90.00
_cell.angle_beta   90.00
_cell.angle_gamma   90.00
#
_symmetry.space_group_name_H-M   'P 1'
#
loop_
_entity.id
_entity.type
_entity.pdbx_description
1 polymer ?
#
loop_
_entity_poly.entity_id
_entity_poly.type
_entity_poly.pdbx_seq_one_letter_code
_entity_poly.pdbx_strand_id
1 'polypeptide(L)'
;MKTPEDLAELEARLHNLSHDDQAIKIIQEFSKNLGKTAKRQQVFNKEAALVLKPIEYQDVLQKGLIHPEEDPFCLLQGDIVSTDAAYILGDRITGNKFVIATSTCDLVPQRRKYAALLSVSPISNKDSDAKQLLSELLTFKSTKQMYLPPLPGDAPNVVGNAVLFDGIVSIKLEDLLLSTRHASLSLVGWRIFGSLVRSIMVRAGESEVKMRSNIQQQSSQE
;
A
#
# COMPACT_ATOMS: atom_id res chain seq x y z
N MET A 1 -4.62 15.60 -20.54
CA MET A 1 -5.18 16.00 -19.22
C MET A 1 -4.14 16.85 -18.51
N LYS A 2 -4.52 17.93 -17.81
CA LYS A 2 -3.62 18.70 -16.93
C LYS A 2 -3.01 17.74 -15.90
N THR A 3 -1.78 17.84 -15.40
CA THR A 3 -1.29 16.96 -14.31
C THR A 3 -1.69 17.54 -12.93
N PRO A 4 -1.91 16.73 -11.87
CA PRO A 4 -2.19 17.27 -10.54
C PRO A 4 -1.04 18.17 -10.04
N GLU A 5 -1.36 19.24 -9.33
CA GLU A 5 -0.39 20.19 -8.76
C GLU A 5 -0.04 19.88 -7.30
N ASP A 6 -0.96 19.23 -6.56
CA ASP A 6 -0.78 18.86 -5.16
C ASP A 6 -1.43 17.48 -4.82
N LEU A 7 -1.32 17.08 -3.55
CA LEU A 7 -1.84 15.80 -3.06
C LEU A 7 -3.37 15.75 -3.04
N ALA A 8 -4.06 16.88 -2.87
CA ALA A 8 -5.52 16.93 -2.87
C ALA A 8 -6.07 16.75 -4.29
N GLU A 9 -5.45 17.40 -5.27
CA GLU A 9 -5.77 17.17 -6.68
C GLU A 9 -5.43 15.74 -7.12
N LEU A 10 -4.33 15.16 -6.63
CA LEU A 10 -4.00 13.76 -6.89
C LEU A 10 -5.08 12.83 -6.35
N GLU A 11 -5.50 13.04 -5.10
CA GLU A 11 -6.57 12.27 -4.45
C GLU A 11 -7.87 12.30 -5.27
N ALA A 12 -8.33 13.51 -5.62
CA ALA A 12 -9.58 13.71 -6.33
C ALA A 12 -9.60 13.00 -7.70
N ARG A 13 -8.43 12.85 -8.34
CA ARG A 13 -8.33 12.10 -9.60
C ARG A 13 -8.28 10.61 -9.41
N LEU A 14 -7.51 10.15 -8.42
CA LEU A 14 -7.47 8.74 -8.08
C LEU A 14 -8.84 8.23 -7.60
N HIS A 15 -9.70 9.11 -7.07
CA HIS A 15 -11.10 8.83 -6.77
C HIS A 15 -11.83 8.13 -7.91
N ASN A 16 -11.78 8.73 -9.09
CA ASN A 16 -12.51 8.28 -10.27
C ASN A 16 -11.85 7.09 -10.98
N LEU A 17 -10.68 6.65 -10.54
CA LEU A 17 -9.84 5.67 -11.23
C LEU A 17 -9.54 4.44 -10.37
N SER A 18 -10.42 4.16 -9.43
CA SER A 18 -10.28 3.05 -8.48
C SER A 18 -10.16 1.66 -9.13
N HIS A 19 -10.36 1.53 -10.45
CA HIS A 19 -10.24 0.28 -11.21
C HIS A 19 -9.43 0.41 -12.51
N ASP A 20 -8.72 1.52 -12.72
CA ASP A 20 -8.06 1.82 -13.99
C ASP A 20 -6.53 1.88 -13.85
N ASP A 21 -5.81 1.23 -14.77
CA ASP A 21 -4.35 1.32 -14.90
C ASP A 21 -3.86 2.75 -15.16
N GLN A 22 -4.74 3.66 -15.59
CA GLN A 22 -4.48 5.10 -15.66
C GLN A 22 -4.06 5.70 -14.31
N ALA A 23 -4.49 5.13 -13.18
CA ALA A 23 -4.13 5.61 -11.85
C ALA A 23 -2.60 5.65 -11.65
N ILE A 24 -1.89 4.60 -12.06
CA ILE A 24 -0.42 4.53 -11.93
C ILE A 24 0.25 5.62 -12.79
N LYS A 25 -0.24 5.85 -14.01
CA LYS A 25 0.30 6.88 -14.90
C LYS A 25 0.15 8.27 -14.30
N ILE A 26 -1.01 8.58 -13.71
CA ILE A 26 -1.24 9.87 -13.05
C ILE A 26 -0.32 10.07 -11.85
N ILE A 27 -0.10 9.02 -11.05
CA ILE A 27 0.82 9.06 -9.90
C ILE A 27 2.26 9.33 -10.37
N GLN A 28 2.69 8.66 -11.45
CA GLN A 28 4.02 8.85 -12.05
C GLN A 28 4.20 10.26 -12.61
N GLU A 29 3.21 10.79 -13.32
CA GLU A 29 3.23 12.16 -13.85
C GLU A 29 3.26 13.21 -12.75
N PHE A 30 2.40 13.07 -11.73
CA PHE A 30 2.43 13.93 -10.54
C PHE A 30 3.82 13.95 -9.90
N SER A 31 4.37 12.76 -9.64
CA SER A 31 5.68 12.60 -9.02
C SER A 31 6.81 13.19 -9.86
N LYS A 32 6.72 13.09 -11.19
CA LYS A 32 7.68 13.71 -12.11
C LYS A 32 7.64 15.23 -12.00
N ASN A 33 6.45 15.83 -11.92
CA ASN A 33 6.26 17.28 -11.83
C ASN A 33 6.75 17.90 -10.52
N LEU A 34 6.82 17.12 -9.44
CA LEU A 34 7.41 17.57 -8.18
C LEU A 34 8.92 17.89 -8.28
N GLY A 35 9.62 17.47 -9.35
CA GLY A 35 11.01 17.85 -9.61
C GLY A 35 12.03 16.89 -9.00
N LYS A 36 12.96 17.36 -8.18
CA LYS A 36 14.06 16.51 -7.65
C LYS A 36 13.58 15.57 -6.54
N THR A 37 14.29 14.47 -6.32
CA THR A 37 14.00 13.46 -5.28
C THR A 37 13.80 14.06 -3.90
N ALA A 38 14.63 15.03 -3.49
CA ALA A 38 14.47 15.71 -2.20
C ALA A 38 13.12 16.43 -2.08
N LYS A 39 12.64 17.09 -3.15
CA LYS A 39 11.34 17.78 -3.15
C LYS A 39 10.17 16.79 -3.13
N ARG A 40 10.28 15.67 -3.85
CA ARG A 40 9.30 14.57 -3.78
C ARG A 40 9.21 14.01 -2.36
N GLN A 41 10.35 13.74 -1.75
CA GLN A 41 10.43 13.23 -0.39
C GLN A 41 9.83 14.23 0.60
N GLN A 42 10.13 15.52 0.48
CA GLN A 42 9.50 16.56 1.30
C GLN A 42 7.97 16.55 1.19
N VAL A 43 7.41 16.38 -0.02
CA VAL A 43 5.96 16.32 -0.22
C VAL A 43 5.35 15.06 0.40
N PHE A 44 5.93 13.89 0.13
CA PHE A 44 5.41 12.62 0.62
C PHE A 44 5.69 12.36 2.11
N ASN A 45 6.65 13.06 2.71
CA ASN A 45 6.93 13.01 4.15
C ASN A 45 6.14 14.04 4.98
N LYS A 46 5.34 14.91 4.35
CA LYS A 46 4.46 15.80 5.12
C LYS A 46 3.52 14.97 5.99
N GLU A 47 3.17 15.51 7.15
CA GLU A 47 2.17 14.93 8.02
C GLU A 47 0.87 14.66 7.23
N ALA A 48 0.28 13.48 7.43
CA ALA A 48 -0.92 13.01 6.74
C ALA A 48 -0.81 12.88 5.21
N ALA A 49 0.37 13.04 4.60
CA ALA A 49 0.53 12.91 3.14
C ALA A 49 0.27 11.49 2.67
N LEU A 50 1.08 10.52 3.12
CA LEU A 50 0.91 9.09 2.80
C LEU A 50 0.47 8.27 4.00
N VAL A 51 0.84 8.69 5.20
CA VAL A 51 0.52 8.00 6.46
C VAL A 51 0.00 8.99 7.48
N LEU A 52 -0.88 8.51 8.36
CA LEU A 52 -1.33 9.17 9.56
C LEU A 52 -1.21 8.23 10.76
N LYS A 53 -1.59 8.73 11.94
CA LYS A 53 -1.73 7.89 13.14
C LYS A 53 -2.77 6.79 12.89
N PRO A 54 -2.70 5.65 13.62
CA PRO A 54 -3.73 4.62 13.52
C PRO A 54 -5.14 5.22 13.66
N ILE A 55 -6.06 4.77 12.81
CA ILE A 55 -7.47 5.18 12.87
C ILE A 55 -8.16 4.26 13.87
N GLU A 56 -8.70 4.82 14.95
CA GLU A 56 -9.40 4.07 15.99
C GLU A 56 -10.92 4.16 15.79
N TYR A 57 -11.61 3.02 15.88
CA TYR A 57 -13.07 2.96 15.71
C TYR A 57 -13.82 3.90 16.66
N GLN A 58 -13.39 3.95 17.93
CA GLN A 58 -14.00 4.82 18.92
C GLN A 58 -13.83 6.31 18.58
N ASP A 59 -12.68 6.70 18.04
CA ASP A 59 -12.42 8.09 17.67
C ASP A 59 -13.30 8.52 16.48
N VAL A 60 -13.47 7.65 15.49
CA VAL A 60 -14.32 7.97 14.32
C VAL A 60 -15.81 7.95 14.68
N LEU A 61 -16.23 7.06 15.58
CA LEU A 61 -17.59 7.01 16.10
C LEU A 61 -17.93 8.27 16.89
N GLN A 62 -17.05 8.69 17.81
CA GLN A 62 -17.24 9.91 18.61
C GLN A 62 -17.28 11.18 17.75
N LYS A 63 -16.58 11.19 16.62
CA LYS A 63 -16.61 12.29 15.64
C LYS A 63 -17.83 12.25 14.71
N GLY A 64 -18.68 11.22 14.81
CA GLY A 64 -19.84 11.06 13.93
C GLY A 64 -19.48 10.78 12.47
N LEU A 65 -18.30 10.21 12.21
CA LEU A 65 -17.84 9.89 10.86
C LEU A 65 -18.38 8.56 10.32
N ILE A 66 -18.89 7.72 11.23
CA ILE A 66 -19.53 6.43 10.94
C ILE A 66 -20.79 6.28 11.78
N HIS A 67 -21.75 5.50 11.32
CA HIS A 67 -22.97 5.23 12.08
C HIS A 67 -22.73 4.14 13.14
N PRO A 68 -23.32 4.23 14.35
CA PRO A 68 -23.17 3.20 15.39
C PRO A 68 -23.70 1.81 15.01
N GLU A 69 -24.53 1.72 13.97
CA GLU A 69 -25.06 0.46 13.44
C GLU A 69 -24.12 -0.21 12.43
N GLU A 70 -23.08 0.48 11.97
CA GLU A 70 -22.07 -0.12 11.10
C GLU A 70 -21.18 -1.11 11.88
N ASP A 71 -20.74 -2.16 11.20
CA ASP A 71 -19.85 -3.18 11.79
C ASP A 71 -18.60 -2.52 12.39
N PRO A 72 -18.25 -2.83 13.66
CA PRO A 72 -17.03 -2.31 14.26
C PRO A 72 -15.80 -2.87 13.56
N PHE A 73 -14.80 -2.01 13.34
CA PHE A 73 -13.49 -2.42 12.85
C PHE A 73 -12.44 -2.34 13.97
N CYS A 74 -11.50 -3.29 13.97
CA CYS A 74 -10.31 -3.23 14.82
C CYS A 74 -9.06 -2.84 14.00
N LEU A 75 -9.07 -3.19 12.71
CA LEU A 75 -7.96 -3.01 11.78
C LEU A 75 -8.52 -2.60 10.43
N LEU A 76 -7.73 -1.83 9.68
CA LEU A 76 -8.06 -1.38 8.34
C LEU A 76 -7.08 -1.93 7.30
N GLN A 77 -7.54 -2.10 6.07
CA GLN A 77 -6.63 -2.26 4.94
C GLN A 77 -5.72 -1.02 4.85
N GLY A 78 -4.41 -1.21 4.79
CA GLY A 78 -3.45 -0.12 4.83
C GLY A 78 -2.99 0.28 6.24
N ASP A 79 -3.45 -0.39 7.31
CA ASP A 79 -2.78 -0.25 8.59
C ASP A 79 -1.36 -0.81 8.51
N ILE A 80 -0.43 -0.10 9.16
CA ILE A 80 0.96 -0.52 9.31
C ILE A 80 1.15 -1.10 10.71
N VAL A 81 1.52 -2.37 10.77
CA VAL A 81 1.59 -3.16 12.00
C VAL A 81 2.95 -3.84 12.15
N SER A 82 3.34 -4.18 13.37
CA SER A 82 4.43 -5.13 13.63
C SER A 82 3.90 -6.31 14.44
N THR A 83 4.40 -7.50 14.10
CA THR A 83 4.04 -8.75 14.76
C THR A 83 5.14 -9.76 14.53
N ASP A 84 5.34 -10.63 15.52
CA ASP A 84 6.23 -11.78 15.41
C ASP A 84 5.47 -13.04 14.98
N ALA A 85 4.18 -12.98 14.65
CA ALA A 85 3.35 -14.15 14.31
C ALA A 85 3.13 -14.34 12.80
N ALA A 86 3.83 -13.59 11.96
CA ALA A 86 3.65 -13.62 10.52
C ALA A 86 4.54 -14.68 9.85
N TYR A 87 4.04 -15.31 8.78
CA TYR A 87 4.74 -16.38 8.06
C TYR A 87 4.85 -16.11 6.55
N ILE A 88 6.04 -16.32 5.97
CA ILE A 88 6.26 -16.38 4.52
C ILE A 88 6.75 -17.79 4.17
N LEU A 89 6.04 -18.47 3.26
CA LEU A 89 6.43 -19.80 2.77
C LEU A 89 6.73 -20.85 3.87
N GLY A 90 6.12 -20.71 5.04
CA GLY A 90 6.32 -21.60 6.19
C GLY A 90 7.32 -21.09 7.23
N ASP A 91 8.12 -20.07 6.89
CA ASP A 91 9.09 -19.47 7.80
C ASP A 91 8.48 -18.31 8.58
N ARG A 92 8.73 -18.31 9.90
CA ARG A 92 8.29 -17.26 10.82
C ARG A 92 9.17 -16.02 10.65
N ILE A 93 8.55 -14.86 10.50
CA ILE A 93 9.23 -13.57 10.39
C ILE A 93 9.07 -12.79 11.69
N THR A 94 10.16 -12.17 12.14
CA THR A 94 10.21 -11.40 13.39
C THR A 94 10.81 -10.03 13.16
N GLY A 95 10.46 -9.06 14.01
CA GLY A 95 11.06 -7.72 14.00
C GLY A 95 10.69 -6.84 12.78
N ASN A 96 9.80 -7.30 11.92
CA ASN A 96 9.40 -6.57 10.71
C ASN A 96 8.09 -5.81 10.90
N LYS A 97 7.97 -4.71 10.16
CA LYS A 97 6.70 -4.00 9.96
C LYS A 97 6.03 -4.53 8.69
N PHE A 98 4.71 -4.41 8.64
CA PHE A 98 3.88 -4.90 7.56
C PHE A 98 2.74 -3.92 7.26
N VAL A 99 2.29 -3.87 6.01
CA VAL A 99 1.02 -3.23 5.62
C VAL A 99 -0.05 -4.30 5.46
N ILE A 100 -1.23 -4.10 6.06
CA ILE A 100 -2.36 -5.02 5.88
C ILE A 100 -2.92 -4.88 4.45
N ALA A 101 -2.86 -5.95 3.67
CA ALA A 101 -3.37 -5.99 2.30
C ALA A 101 -4.82 -6.50 2.21
N THR A 102 -5.27 -7.30 3.18
CA THR A 102 -6.66 -7.76 3.26
C THR A 102 -7.62 -6.58 3.45
N SER A 103 -8.75 -6.61 2.75
CA SER A 103 -9.81 -5.61 2.86
C SER A 103 -10.38 -5.55 4.28
N THR A 104 -10.77 -4.35 4.74
CA THR A 104 -11.34 -4.14 6.08
C THR A 104 -12.54 -5.04 6.36
N CYS A 105 -13.43 -5.24 5.37
CA CYS A 105 -14.61 -6.09 5.53
C CYS A 105 -14.27 -7.57 5.75
N ASP A 106 -13.10 -8.03 5.32
CA ASP A 106 -12.60 -9.40 5.52
C ASP A 106 -11.84 -9.56 6.85
N LEU A 107 -11.50 -8.46 7.53
CA LEU A 107 -10.84 -8.45 8.84
C LEU A 107 -11.82 -8.55 10.02
N VAL A 108 -13.12 -8.55 9.76
CA VAL A 108 -14.14 -8.76 10.80
C VAL A 108 -13.98 -10.17 11.38
N PRO A 109 -13.98 -10.33 12.72
CA PRO A 109 -13.87 -11.64 13.35
C PRO A 109 -14.84 -12.66 12.76
N GLN A 110 -14.38 -13.90 12.61
CA GLN A 110 -15.14 -15.03 12.07
C GLN A 110 -15.48 -14.97 10.57
N ARG A 111 -15.20 -13.87 9.84
CA ARG A 111 -15.36 -13.85 8.37
C ARG A 111 -14.25 -14.58 7.63
N ARG A 112 -13.00 -14.39 8.07
CA ARG A 112 -11.83 -15.11 7.56
C ARG A 112 -10.93 -15.59 8.68
N LYS A 113 -10.20 -16.67 8.41
CA LYS A 113 -9.21 -17.23 9.34
C LYS A 113 -7.84 -16.57 9.22
N TYR A 114 -7.48 -16.11 8.02
CA TYR A 114 -6.18 -15.54 7.71
C TYR A 114 -6.31 -14.20 7.03
N ALA A 115 -5.31 -13.35 7.25
CA ALA A 115 -5.11 -12.09 6.57
C ALA A 115 -3.79 -12.12 5.79
N ALA A 116 -3.74 -11.29 4.75
CA ALA A 116 -2.58 -11.06 3.91
C ALA A 116 -1.89 -9.77 4.33
N LEU A 117 -0.58 -9.84 4.49
CA LEU A 117 0.28 -8.72 4.80
C LEU A 117 1.35 -8.55 3.70
N LEU A 118 1.84 -7.33 3.55
CA LEU A 118 2.99 -6.99 2.70
C LEU A 118 4.12 -6.45 3.56
N SER A 119 5.33 -6.95 3.33
CA SER A 119 6.50 -6.60 4.14
C SER A 119 6.89 -5.14 3.94
N VAL A 120 7.27 -4.46 5.02
CA VAL A 120 7.84 -3.12 4.99
C VAL A 120 9.33 -3.21 5.32
N SER A 121 10.15 -2.78 4.37
CA SER A 121 11.61 -2.76 4.50
C SER A 121 12.12 -1.33 4.72
N PRO A 122 12.89 -1.07 5.79
CA PRO A 122 13.47 0.25 6.02
C PRO A 122 14.56 0.55 5.00
N ILE A 123 14.66 1.83 4.62
CA ILE A 123 15.70 2.36 3.73
C ILE A 123 16.59 3.26 4.56
N SER A 124 17.84 2.85 4.74
CA SER A 124 18.80 3.56 5.58
C SER A 124 19.71 4.46 4.73
N ASN A 125 20.06 5.64 5.24
CA ASN A 125 21.01 6.53 4.56
C ASN A 125 22.45 5.99 4.51
N LYS A 126 22.72 4.88 5.21
CA LYS A 126 24.00 4.17 5.18
C LYS A 126 24.08 3.19 4.02
N ASP A 127 22.95 2.87 3.38
CA ASP A 127 22.89 1.88 2.32
C ASP A 127 23.40 2.51 1.02
N SER A 128 24.31 1.84 0.32
CA SER A 128 24.98 2.39 -0.86
C SER A 128 24.02 2.74 -2.00
N ASP A 129 22.90 2.02 -2.07
CA ASP A 129 21.86 2.12 -3.10
C ASP A 129 20.64 2.96 -2.67
N ALA A 130 20.59 3.45 -1.43
CA ALA A 130 19.43 4.17 -0.89
C ALA A 130 18.96 5.34 -1.76
N LYS A 131 19.90 6.11 -2.32
CA LYS A 131 19.57 7.25 -3.20
C LYS A 131 18.87 6.81 -4.47
N GLN A 132 19.34 5.72 -5.08
CA GLN A 132 18.75 5.18 -6.29
C GLN A 132 17.37 4.60 -5.98
N LEU A 133 17.28 3.78 -4.94
CA LEU A 133 16.03 3.17 -4.50
C LEU A 133 14.96 4.22 -4.18
N LEU A 134 15.30 5.26 -3.41
CA LEU A 134 14.39 6.37 -3.13
C LEU A 134 13.95 7.09 -4.40
N SER A 135 14.86 7.31 -5.35
CA SER A 135 14.50 7.94 -6.62
C SER A 135 13.50 7.10 -7.41
N GLU A 136 13.67 5.78 -7.44
CA GLU A 136 12.76 4.86 -8.13
C GLU A 136 11.39 4.77 -7.44
N LEU A 137 11.38 4.70 -6.11
CA LEU A 137 10.16 4.63 -5.31
C LEU A 137 9.36 5.93 -5.38
N LEU A 138 10.01 7.08 -5.20
CA LEU A 138 9.37 8.40 -5.20
C LEU A 138 8.91 8.83 -6.60
N THR A 139 9.35 8.15 -7.66
CA THR A 139 8.84 8.35 -9.03
C THR A 139 7.81 7.30 -9.43
N PHE A 140 7.55 6.31 -8.56
CA PHE A 140 6.65 5.18 -8.83
C PHE A 140 7.00 4.46 -10.15
N LYS A 141 8.29 4.44 -10.50
CA LYS A 141 8.80 3.76 -11.71
C LYS A 141 8.66 2.25 -11.55
N SER A 142 8.95 1.74 -10.35
CA SER A 142 8.66 0.37 -9.98
C SER A 142 7.24 0.29 -9.44
N THR A 143 6.46 -0.61 -10.02
CA THR A 143 5.16 -1.00 -9.50
C THR A 143 5.26 -2.17 -8.51
N LYS A 144 6.46 -2.71 -8.27
CA LYS A 144 6.68 -3.81 -7.33
C LYS A 144 6.83 -3.35 -5.88
N GLN A 145 6.99 -2.04 -5.68
CA GLN A 145 7.25 -1.45 -4.38
C GLN A 145 6.55 -0.08 -4.25
N MET A 146 6.25 0.32 -3.02
CA MET A 146 5.67 1.62 -2.70
C MET A 146 6.50 2.32 -1.64
N TYR A 147 6.73 3.61 -1.83
CA TYR A 147 7.35 4.45 -0.81
C TYR A 147 6.42 4.67 0.39
N LEU A 148 6.96 4.57 1.59
CA LEU A 148 6.39 5.16 2.80
C LEU A 148 7.43 6.09 3.46
N PRO A 149 6.99 7.15 4.14
CA PRO A 149 7.88 7.95 4.96
C PRO A 149 8.44 7.15 6.15
N PRO A 150 9.41 7.69 6.89
CA PRO A 150 9.84 7.12 8.16
C PRO A 150 8.64 6.90 9.10
N LEU A 151 8.59 5.73 9.73
CA LEU A 151 7.52 5.26 10.58
C LEU A 151 7.92 5.35 12.06
N PRO A 152 6.94 5.39 12.99
CA PRO A 152 7.23 5.27 14.42
C PRO A 152 8.10 4.05 14.75
N GLY A 153 9.10 4.24 15.60
CA GLY A 153 10.04 3.19 16.00
C GLY A 153 11.11 2.84 14.97
N ASP A 154 11.19 3.53 13.82
CA ASP A 154 12.33 3.39 12.92
C ASP A 154 13.62 3.95 13.54
N ALA A 155 14.76 3.38 13.15
CA ALA A 155 16.07 3.87 13.59
C ALA A 155 16.36 5.28 13.00
N PRO A 156 17.18 6.13 13.66
CA PRO A 156 17.42 7.50 13.23
C PRO A 156 18.04 7.66 11.83
N ASN A 157 18.69 6.62 11.31
CA ASN A 157 19.27 6.60 9.97
C ASN A 157 18.29 6.19 8.87
N VAL A 158 17.07 5.78 9.22
CA VAL A 158 16.02 5.42 8.26
C VAL A 158 15.44 6.69 7.65
N VAL A 159 15.52 6.80 6.33
CA VAL A 159 15.07 7.97 5.55
C VAL A 159 13.74 7.73 4.83
N GLY A 160 13.24 6.51 4.90
CA GLY A 160 11.95 6.08 4.36
C GLY A 160 11.83 4.57 4.42
N ASN A 161 10.73 4.05 3.91
CA ASN A 161 10.45 2.62 3.89
C ASN A 161 9.92 2.22 2.51
N ALA A 162 10.11 0.95 2.15
CA ALA A 162 9.54 0.33 0.97
C ALA A 162 8.52 -0.74 1.37
N VAL A 163 7.27 -0.60 0.94
CA VAL A 163 6.32 -1.72 0.94
C VAL A 163 6.70 -2.63 -0.21
N LEU A 164 6.98 -3.89 0.07
CA LEU A 164 7.29 -4.89 -0.92
C LEU A 164 6.00 -5.63 -1.29
N PHE A 165 5.61 -5.56 -2.56
CA PHE A 165 4.44 -6.28 -3.06
C PHE A 165 4.78 -7.67 -3.58
N ASP A 166 6.07 -8.03 -3.56
CA ASP A 166 6.53 -9.37 -3.83
C ASP A 166 6.60 -10.14 -2.49
N GLY A 167 6.01 -11.34 -2.45
CA GLY A 167 5.92 -12.15 -1.25
C GLY A 167 4.81 -11.74 -0.29
N ILE A 168 3.59 -12.22 -0.54
CA ILE A 168 2.46 -12.08 0.40
C ILE A 168 2.75 -12.91 1.66
N VAL A 169 2.68 -12.24 2.80
CA VAL A 169 2.84 -12.85 4.12
C VAL A 169 1.46 -13.23 4.64
N SER A 170 1.32 -14.43 5.18
CA SER A 170 0.07 -14.88 5.80
C SER A 170 0.17 -14.80 7.32
N ILE A 171 -0.91 -14.39 7.97
CA ILE A 171 -1.05 -14.39 9.42
C ILE A 171 -2.46 -14.82 9.78
N LYS A 172 -2.64 -15.50 10.92
CA LYS A 172 -3.99 -15.74 11.43
C LYS A 172 -4.61 -14.43 11.90
N LEU A 173 -5.91 -14.27 11.69
CA LEU A 173 -6.60 -13.06 12.10
C LEU A 173 -6.52 -12.84 13.63
N GLU A 174 -6.62 -13.90 14.42
CA GLU A 174 -6.47 -13.85 15.90
C GLU A 174 -5.13 -13.26 16.34
N ASP A 175 -4.03 -13.65 15.67
CA ASP A 175 -2.69 -13.16 15.98
C ASP A 175 -2.48 -11.73 15.46
N LEU A 176 -3.12 -11.39 14.33
CA LEU A 176 -3.07 -10.05 13.78
C LEU A 176 -3.77 -9.02 14.68
N LEU A 177 -4.86 -9.41 15.35
CA LEU A 177 -5.55 -8.55 16.33
C LEU A 177 -4.68 -8.21 17.55
N LEU A 178 -3.62 -8.99 17.81
CA LEU A 178 -2.64 -8.73 18.87
C LEU A 178 -1.44 -7.90 18.39
N SER A 179 -1.40 -7.52 17.11
CA SER A 179 -0.29 -6.78 16.53
C SER A 179 -0.20 -5.35 17.06
N THR A 180 1.02 -4.79 17.05
CA THR A 180 1.23 -3.37 17.40
C THR A 180 0.98 -2.52 16.17
N ARG A 181 0.02 -1.59 16.23
CA ARG A 181 -0.27 -0.61 15.17
C ARG A 181 0.68 0.57 15.28
N HIS A 182 1.35 0.91 14.18
CA HIS A 182 2.29 2.03 14.10
C HIS A 182 1.70 3.24 13.39
N ALA A 183 0.92 3.00 12.34
CA ALA A 183 0.34 4.04 11.49
C ALA A 183 -0.81 3.46 10.65
N SER A 184 -1.55 4.33 9.97
CA SER A 184 -2.48 3.97 8.91
C SER A 184 -2.13 4.75 7.65
N LEU A 185 -2.36 4.16 6.46
CA LEU A 185 -2.31 4.93 5.23
C LEU A 185 -3.34 6.07 5.25
N SER A 186 -2.96 7.22 4.71
CA SER A 186 -3.89 8.32 4.41
C SER A 186 -4.81 7.95 3.26
N LEU A 187 -5.83 8.75 2.98
CA LEU A 187 -6.69 8.51 1.81
C LEU A 187 -5.87 8.45 0.51
N VAL A 188 -4.90 9.36 0.35
CA VAL A 188 -3.99 9.37 -0.81
C VAL A 188 -3.07 8.15 -0.79
N GLY A 189 -2.46 7.84 0.35
CA GLY A 189 -1.61 6.67 0.51
C GLY A 189 -2.35 5.37 0.21
N TRP A 190 -3.58 5.24 0.69
CA TRP A 190 -4.46 4.09 0.49
C TRP A 190 -4.89 3.94 -0.97
N ARG A 191 -5.20 5.04 -1.69
CA ARG A 191 -5.48 5.01 -3.12
C ARG A 191 -4.27 4.57 -3.96
N ILE A 192 -3.08 5.09 -3.63
CA ILE A 192 -1.82 4.70 -4.27
C ILE A 192 -1.57 3.21 -4.02
N PHE A 193 -1.67 2.78 -2.76
CA PHE A 193 -1.51 1.39 -2.36
C PHE A 193 -2.47 0.46 -3.10
N GLY A 194 -3.77 0.77 -3.10
CA GLY A 194 -4.78 -0.03 -3.80
C GLY A 194 -4.51 -0.13 -5.31
N SER A 195 -4.04 0.96 -5.93
CA SER A 195 -3.64 0.96 -7.35
C SER A 195 -2.48 0.01 -7.63
N LEU A 196 -1.50 -0.04 -6.73
CA LEU A 196 -0.33 -0.93 -6.84
C LEU A 196 -0.69 -2.39 -6.53
N VAL A 197 -1.42 -2.68 -5.44
CA VAL A 197 -1.88 -4.04 -5.09
C VAL A 197 -2.60 -4.68 -6.28
N ARG A 198 -3.56 -3.97 -6.88
CA ARG A 198 -4.34 -4.50 -8.01
C ARG A 198 -3.46 -4.82 -9.22
N SER A 199 -2.55 -3.92 -9.58
CA SER A 199 -1.64 -4.11 -10.71
C SER A 199 -0.75 -5.34 -10.57
N ILE A 200 -0.51 -5.81 -9.34
CA ILE A 200 0.37 -6.94 -9.07
C ILE A 200 -0.43 -8.24 -8.95
N MET A 201 -1.60 -8.20 -8.32
CA MET A 201 -2.45 -9.37 -8.14
C MET A 201 -3.10 -9.87 -9.43
N VAL A 202 -3.35 -8.98 -10.40
CA VAL A 202 -4.14 -9.29 -11.63
C VAL A 202 -3.30 -9.12 -12.90
N ARG A 203 -1.98 -9.33 -12.79
CA ARG A 203 -1.05 -9.07 -13.88
C ARG A 203 -1.16 -10.15 -14.97
N ALA A 204 -1.59 -9.76 -16.17
CA ALA A 204 -1.48 -10.59 -17.37
C ALA A 204 -0.30 -10.09 -18.23
N GLY A 205 0.62 -10.98 -18.60
CA GLY A 205 1.68 -10.64 -19.55
C GLY A 205 1.15 -10.51 -20.98
N GLU A 206 1.81 -9.73 -21.84
CA GLU A 206 1.42 -9.61 -23.27
C GLU A 206 1.32 -10.99 -23.96
N SER A 207 2.23 -11.90 -23.63
CA SER A 207 2.20 -13.28 -24.12
C SER A 207 0.97 -14.05 -23.61
N GLU A 208 0.57 -13.87 -22.35
CA GLU A 208 -0.62 -14.53 -21.80
C GLU A 208 -1.89 -14.03 -22.50
N VAL A 209 -2.01 -12.71 -22.69
CA VAL A 209 -3.12 -12.12 -23.44
C VAL A 209 -3.16 -12.68 -24.85
N LYS A 210 -2.01 -12.69 -25.56
CA LYS A 210 -1.92 -13.21 -26.92
C LYS A 210 -2.34 -14.69 -27.01
N MET A 211 -1.89 -15.52 -26.07
CA MET A 211 -2.25 -16.93 -26.01
C MET A 211 -3.76 -17.11 -25.80
N ARG A 212 -4.32 -16.45 -24.79
CA ARG A 212 -5.76 -16.56 -24.46
C ARG A 212 -6.65 -16.07 -25.60
N SER A 213 -6.29 -14.94 -26.23
CA SER A 213 -7.02 -14.39 -27.38
C SER A 213 -7.01 -15.34 -28.59
N ASN A 214 -5.86 -15.94 -28.90
CA ASN A 214 -5.75 -16.86 -30.04
C ASN A 214 -6.57 -18.15 -29.83
N ILE A 215 -6.53 -18.73 -28.63
CA ILE A 215 -7.34 -19.91 -28.29
C ILE A 215 -8.83 -19.61 -28.42
N GLN A 216 -9.27 -18.45 -27.90
CA GLN A 216 -10.68 -18.04 -27.96
C GLN A 216 -11.17 -17.83 -29.40
N GLN A 217 -10.32 -17.30 -30.28
CA GLN A 217 -10.65 -17.11 -31.70
C GLN A 217 -10.77 -18.44 -32.45
N GLN A 218 -9.93 -19.44 -32.13
CA GLN A 218 -10.01 -20.78 -32.71
C GLN A 218 -11.28 -21.52 -32.29
N SER A 219 -11.68 -21.42 -31.02
CA SER A 219 -12.92 -22.02 -30.52
C SER A 219 -14.20 -21.34 -31.03
N SER A 220 -14.09 -20.21 -31.72
CA SER A 220 -15.24 -19.50 -32.32
C SER A 220 -15.37 -19.75 -33.83
N GLN A 221 -14.46 -20.53 -34.41
CA GLN A 221 -14.43 -20.90 -35.84
C GLN A 221 -14.80 -22.36 -36.10
N GLU A 222 -15.08 -23.14 -35.04
CA GLU A 222 -15.72 -24.46 -35.07
C GLU A 222 -17.22 -24.33 -34.77
#